data_AF-A0A3N2RGV3-F1
#
_entry.id   AF-A0A3N2RGV3-F1
#
_cell.length_a   1.000
_cell.length_b   1.000
_cell.length_c   1.000
_cell.angle_alpha   90.00
_cell.angle_beta   90.00
_cell.angle_gamma   90.00
#
_symmetry.space_group_name_H-M   'P 1'
#
loop_
_entity.id
_entity.type
_entity.pdbx_description
1 polymer ?
#
loop_
_entity_poly.entity_id
_entity_poly.type
_entity_poly.pdbx_seq_one_letter_code
_entity_poly.pdbx_strand_id
1 'polypeptide(L)'
;MRYRRLRERLMGSHDWEEFDGRCQTQSLFGGLAQFDESVVNRPGLPYRGLALRSFDPATRNWADWWLDTRNPQRIGPPMIGGFADGEGRFFGESQLRGTTVKVRGLWTGIGADRVQWEQAYSADGGASWETNWVSRYRRVG
;
A
#
# COMPACT_ATOMS: atom_id res chain seq x y z
N MET A 1 -7.10 -6.21 -10.73
CA MET A 1 -6.98 -5.01 -9.88
C MET A 1 -7.10 -3.77 -10.72
N ARG A 2 -7.55 -2.66 -10.14
CA ARG A 2 -7.52 -1.33 -10.76
C ARG A 2 -6.75 -0.40 -9.84
N TYR A 3 -5.80 0.32 -10.40
CA TYR A 3 -4.99 1.29 -9.69
C TYR A 3 -5.32 2.69 -10.17
N ARG A 4 -5.23 3.65 -9.26
CA ARG A 4 -5.03 5.06 -9.60
C ARG A 4 -3.88 5.60 -8.78
N ARG A 5 -3.02 6.38 -9.41
CA ARG A 5 -1.85 6.99 -8.78
C ARG A 5 -1.84 8.47 -9.12
N LEU A 6 -1.58 9.31 -8.13
CA LEU A 6 -1.40 10.74 -8.37
C LEU A 6 -0.02 10.96 -9.02
N ARG A 7 0.03 11.75 -10.10
CA ARG A 7 1.30 11.97 -10.83
C ARG A 7 2.33 12.67 -9.94
N GLU A 8 1.94 13.81 -9.37
CA GLU A 8 2.75 14.61 -8.46
C GLU A 8 2.16 14.61 -7.05
N ARG A 9 2.98 14.31 -6.04
CA ARG A 9 2.55 14.26 -4.63
C ARG A 9 2.96 15.52 -3.88
N LEU A 10 2.08 15.99 -3.01
CA LEU A 10 2.26 17.15 -2.13
C LEU A 10 2.64 18.41 -2.92
N MET A 11 1.96 18.59 -4.06
CA MET A 11 2.13 19.72 -4.98
C MET A 11 0.78 20.34 -5.40
N GLY A 12 -0.31 19.99 -4.69
CA GLY A 12 -1.67 20.41 -5.07
C GLY A 12 -2.15 19.79 -6.39
N SER A 13 -1.61 18.62 -6.76
CA SER A 13 -1.98 17.95 -8.00
C SER A 13 -3.34 17.27 -7.88
N HIS A 14 -4.10 17.30 -8.96
CA HIS A 14 -5.32 16.53 -9.14
C HIS A 14 -5.24 15.60 -10.37
N ASP A 15 -4.05 15.45 -10.96
CA ASP A 15 -3.82 14.62 -12.14
C ASP A 15 -3.55 13.16 -11.73
N TRP A 16 -4.55 12.32 -11.96
CA TRP A 16 -4.51 10.89 -11.69
C TRP A 16 -4.24 10.11 -12.96
N GLU A 17 -3.28 9.21 -12.90
CA GLU A 17 -3.11 8.14 -13.88
C GLU A 17 -3.79 6.87 -13.39
N GLU A 18 -4.52 6.21 -14.28
CA GLU A 18 -5.19 4.94 -14.02
C GLU A 18 -4.57 3.81 -14.83
N PHE A 19 -4.49 2.64 -14.24
CA PHE A 19 -3.96 1.43 -14.88
C PHE A 19 -4.46 0.18 -14.16
N ASP A 20 -4.28 -0.98 -14.79
CA ASP A 20 -4.69 -2.26 -14.24
C ASP A 20 -3.49 -3.10 -13.76
N GLY A 21 -3.83 -4.28 -13.25
CA GLY A 21 -2.86 -5.32 -12.98
C GLY A 21 -3.49 -6.48 -12.22
N ARG A 22 -2.64 -7.37 -11.72
CA ARG A 22 -3.03 -8.60 -11.03
C ARG A 22 -2.24 -8.73 -9.75
N CYS A 23 -2.85 -9.31 -8.72
CA CYS A 23 -2.17 -9.70 -7.50
C CYS A 23 -2.49 -11.15 -7.20
N GLN A 24 -1.47 -11.89 -6.77
CA GLN A 24 -1.61 -13.18 -6.14
C GLN A 24 -1.27 -13.02 -4.66
N THR A 25 -2.18 -13.45 -3.81
CA THR A 25 -2.04 -13.38 -2.36
C THR A 25 -1.85 -14.77 -1.80
N GLN A 26 -0.87 -14.92 -0.92
CA GLN A 26 -0.57 -16.15 -0.20
C GLN A 26 -0.64 -15.89 1.31
N SER A 27 -1.31 -16.78 2.04
CA SER A 27 -1.28 -16.81 3.50
C SER A 27 -0.11 -17.67 3.95
N LEU A 28 0.65 -17.21 4.94
CA LEU A 28 1.87 -17.82 5.44
C LEU A 28 1.76 -18.07 6.94
N PHE A 29 2.56 -19.03 7.45
CA PHE A 29 2.66 -19.35 8.88
C PHE A 29 1.29 -19.57 9.57
N GLY A 30 0.36 -20.25 8.88
CA GLY A 30 -0.98 -20.50 9.42
C GLY A 30 -1.85 -19.24 9.56
N GLY A 31 -1.56 -18.16 8.81
CA GLY A 31 -2.33 -16.91 8.82
C GLY A 31 -1.67 -15.76 9.58
N LEU A 32 -0.49 -15.98 10.18
CA LEU A 32 0.26 -14.92 10.86
C LEU A 32 0.99 -13.97 9.91
N ALA A 33 1.12 -14.34 8.63
CA ALA A 33 1.65 -13.45 7.62
C ALA A 33 0.92 -13.60 6.29
N GLN A 34 1.02 -12.56 5.46
CA GLN A 34 0.49 -12.51 4.11
C GLN A 34 1.59 -12.01 3.17
N PHE A 35 1.68 -12.63 2.00
CA PHE A 35 2.55 -12.19 0.92
C PHE A 35 1.74 -11.95 -0.36
N ASP A 36 1.88 -10.77 -0.93
CA ASP A 36 1.25 -10.38 -2.18
C ASP A 36 2.30 -10.17 -3.27
N GLU A 37 2.21 -10.89 -4.38
CA GLU A 37 2.94 -10.55 -5.62
C GLU A 37 1.99 -9.83 -6.57
N SER A 38 2.35 -8.60 -6.94
CA SER A 38 1.57 -7.73 -7.83
C SER A 38 2.29 -7.45 -9.14
N VAL A 39 1.57 -7.61 -10.25
CA VAL A 39 1.92 -7.05 -11.56
C VAL A 39 1.20 -5.71 -11.72
N VAL A 40 1.94 -4.66 -12.08
CA VAL A 40 1.42 -3.30 -12.24
C VAL A 40 1.66 -2.84 -13.69
N ASN A 41 0.57 -2.73 -14.46
CA ASN A 41 0.61 -2.39 -15.90
C ASN A 41 0.61 -0.88 -16.13
N ARG A 42 1.45 -0.14 -15.42
CA ARG A 42 1.53 1.33 -15.57
C ARG A 42 2.12 1.70 -16.95
N PRO A 43 1.45 2.54 -17.75
CA PRO A 43 1.95 2.96 -19.06
C PRO A 43 3.35 3.56 -18.99
N GLY A 44 4.24 3.11 -19.89
CA GLY A 44 5.63 3.57 -19.98
C GLY A 44 6.57 3.09 -18.87
N LEU A 45 6.05 2.56 -17.76
CA LEU A 45 6.87 2.01 -16.67
C LEU A 45 6.13 0.88 -15.94
N PRO A 46 5.94 -0.29 -16.59
CA PRO A 46 5.40 -1.45 -15.92
C PRO A 46 6.41 -2.00 -14.90
N TYR A 47 5.92 -2.56 -13.81
CA TYR A 47 6.78 -3.14 -12.77
C TYR A 47 6.07 -4.23 -11.98
N ARG A 48 6.84 -4.96 -11.18
CA ARG A 48 6.32 -5.92 -10.20
C ARG A 48 6.58 -5.43 -8.80
N GLY A 49 5.63 -5.67 -7.89
CA GLY A 49 5.72 -5.30 -6.50
C GLY A 49 5.42 -6.48 -5.58
N LEU A 50 6.03 -6.47 -4.42
CA LEU A 50 5.82 -7.42 -3.35
C LEU A 50 5.36 -6.65 -2.11
N ALA A 51 4.28 -7.14 -1.48
CA ALA A 51 3.94 -6.71 -0.13
C ALA A 51 4.05 -7.91 0.82
N LEU A 52 4.78 -7.72 1.92
CA LEU A 52 4.82 -8.68 3.02
C LEU A 52 4.14 -8.04 4.21
N ARG A 53 3.14 -8.71 4.77
CA ARG A 53 2.50 -8.31 6.02
C ARG A 53 2.70 -9.39 7.06
N SER A 54 3.11 -9.01 8.26
CA SER A 54 3.31 -9.94 9.38
C SER A 54 2.62 -9.41 10.62
N PHE A 55 1.94 -10.29 11.35
CA PHE A 55 1.28 -9.99 12.60
C PHE A 55 2.18 -10.37 13.78
N ASP A 56 2.34 -9.45 14.72
CA ASP A 56 2.97 -9.71 16.01
C ASP A 56 1.89 -9.91 17.09
N PRO A 57 1.71 -11.13 17.63
CA PRO A 57 0.74 -11.41 18.68
C PRO A 57 0.98 -10.65 19.98
N ALA A 58 2.23 -10.28 20.29
CA ALA A 58 2.57 -9.61 21.54
C ALA A 58 2.09 -8.16 21.55
N THR A 59 2.33 -7.43 20.46
CA THR A 59 1.89 -6.04 20.30
C THR A 59 0.50 -5.91 19.67
N ARG A 60 -0.02 -6.99 19.10
CA ARG A 60 -1.27 -7.04 18.30
C ARG A 60 -1.25 -6.09 17.11
N ASN A 61 -0.06 -5.82 16.57
CA ASN A 61 0.13 -4.99 15.40
C ASN A 61 0.55 -5.82 14.19
N TRP A 62 0.25 -5.28 13.03
CA TRP A 62 0.74 -5.70 11.74
C TRP A 62 1.85 -4.77 11.28
N ALA A 63 2.88 -5.35 10.69
CA ALA A 63 3.88 -4.64 9.90
C ALA A 63 3.62 -4.91 8.41
N ASP A 64 3.69 -3.88 7.56
CA ASP A 64 3.48 -3.93 6.11
C ASP A 64 4.71 -3.38 5.36
N TRP A 65 5.46 -4.26 4.71
CA TRP A 65 6.63 -3.94 3.91
C TRP A 65 6.31 -3.95 2.42
N TRP A 66 6.98 -3.07 1.67
CA TRP A 66 6.90 -3.00 0.21
C TRP A 66 8.28 -3.11 -0.43
N LEU A 67 8.36 -3.88 -1.52
CA LEU A 67 9.50 -3.97 -2.43
C LEU A 67 8.99 -3.94 -3.86
N ASP A 68 9.71 -3.31 -4.79
CA ASP A 68 9.36 -3.41 -6.21
C ASP A 68 10.59 -3.40 -7.13
N THR A 69 10.39 -3.84 -8.37
CA THR A 69 11.47 -4.02 -9.36
C THR A 69 12.11 -2.72 -9.82
N ARG A 70 11.58 -1.55 -9.46
CA ARG A 70 12.24 -0.26 -9.74
C ARG A 70 13.35 0.02 -8.73
N ASN A 71 13.25 -0.55 -7.52
CA ASN A 71 14.26 -0.46 -6.46
C ASN A 71 14.46 -1.84 -5.79
N PRO A 72 14.97 -2.85 -6.51
CA PRO A 72 14.91 -4.25 -6.09
C PRO A 72 15.80 -4.59 -4.88
N GLN A 73 16.69 -3.70 -4.46
CA GLN A 73 17.59 -3.89 -3.32
C GLN A 73 17.13 -3.16 -2.04
N ARG A 74 15.99 -2.45 -2.09
CA ARG A 74 15.56 -1.56 -1.00
C ARG A 74 14.20 -1.95 -0.44
N ILE A 75 14.23 -2.57 0.74
CA ILE A 75 13.05 -2.72 1.60
C ILE A 75 13.16 -1.62 2.67
N GLY A 76 12.25 -0.66 2.65
CA GLY A 76 12.19 0.39 3.67
C GLY A 76 11.64 -0.10 5.01
N PRO A 77 11.64 0.74 6.05
CA PRO A 77 10.87 0.47 7.27
C PRO A 77 9.40 0.15 6.92
N PRO A 78 8.75 -0.76 7.66
CA PRO A 78 7.35 -1.08 7.41
C PRO A 78 6.44 0.07 7.82
N MET A 79 5.22 0.07 7.28
CA MET A 79 4.12 0.72 7.98
C MET A 79 3.64 -0.20 9.11
N ILE A 80 3.45 0.34 10.31
CA ILE A 80 2.92 -0.38 11.47
C ILE A 80 1.48 0.02 11.69
N GLY A 81 0.61 -0.94 11.99
CA GLY A 81 -0.80 -0.67 12.17
C GLY A 81 -1.61 -1.90 12.54
N GLY A 82 -2.91 -1.83 12.30
CA GLY A 82 -3.80 -2.95 12.59
C GLY A 82 -5.19 -2.75 12.00
N PHE A 83 -6.02 -3.77 12.21
CA PHE A 83 -7.40 -3.78 11.78
C PHE A 83 -8.33 -3.57 12.97
N ALA A 84 -9.27 -2.65 12.83
CA ALA A 84 -10.32 -2.36 13.79
C ALA A 84 -11.56 -1.88 13.02
N ASP A 85 -12.75 -2.25 13.49
CA ASP A 85 -14.03 -1.79 12.95
C ASP A 85 -14.20 -1.98 11.42
N GLY A 86 -13.64 -3.07 10.87
CA GLY A 86 -13.73 -3.38 9.45
C GLY A 86 -12.78 -2.58 8.55
N GLU A 87 -11.89 -1.78 9.13
CA GLU A 87 -10.86 -1.03 8.43
C GLU A 87 -9.46 -1.43 8.91
N GLY A 88 -8.46 -1.30 8.05
CA GLY A 88 -7.05 -1.40 8.42
C GLY A 88 -6.39 -0.04 8.35
N ARG A 89 -5.65 0.35 9.38
CA ARG A 89 -4.92 1.63 9.42
C ARG A 89 -3.47 1.39 9.77
N PHE A 90 -2.59 1.88 8.91
CA PHE A 90 -1.15 1.64 8.97
C PHE A 90 -0.40 2.96 8.79
N PHE A 91 0.68 3.16 9.53
CA PHE A 91 1.47 4.38 9.53
C PHE A 91 2.96 4.08 9.47
N GLY A 92 3.70 4.90 8.74
CA GLY A 92 5.15 4.79 8.64
C GLY A 92 5.75 6.06 8.07
N GLU A 93 6.95 5.92 7.51
CA GLU A 93 7.70 7.00 6.89
C GLU A 93 8.13 6.62 5.48
N SER A 94 8.19 7.61 4.59
CA SER A 94 8.63 7.44 3.20
C SER A 94 9.54 8.60 2.80
N GLN A 95 10.34 8.39 1.76
CA GLN A 95 11.16 9.44 1.16
C GLN A 95 10.47 9.99 -0.09
N LEU A 96 10.18 11.29 -0.10
CA LEU A 96 9.65 12.01 -1.24
C LEU A 96 10.59 13.16 -1.60
N ARG A 97 11.21 13.08 -2.78
CA ARG A 97 12.16 14.11 -3.27
C ARG A 97 13.23 14.47 -2.24
N GLY A 98 13.81 13.45 -1.59
CA GLY A 98 14.86 13.60 -0.57
C GLY A 98 14.37 14.00 0.83
N THR A 99 13.07 14.27 1.01
CA THR A 99 12.48 14.65 2.31
C THR A 99 11.70 13.48 2.90
N THR A 100 11.85 13.28 4.20
CA THR A 100 11.04 12.31 4.95
C THR A 100 9.64 12.85 5.17
N VAL A 101 8.63 12.07 4.77
CA VAL A 101 7.21 12.38 4.93
C VAL A 101 6.52 11.24 5.69
N LYS A 102 5.44 11.54 6.40
CA LYS A 102 4.58 10.50 6.98
C LYS A 102 3.79 9.84 5.86
N VAL A 103 3.65 8.52 5.94
CA VAL A 103 2.82 7.72 5.03
C VAL A 103 1.75 6.98 5.84
N ARG A 104 0.54 6.89 5.27
CA ARG A 104 -0.58 6.13 5.79
C ARG A 104 -1.08 5.14 4.75
N GLY A 105 -1.25 3.89 5.17
CA GLY A 105 -2.00 2.86 4.44
C GLY A 105 -3.40 2.70 5.05
N LEU A 106 -4.44 2.69 4.20
CA LEU A 106 -5.81 2.43 4.62
C LEU A 106 -6.40 1.25 3.85
N TRP A 107 -6.88 0.25 4.57
CA TRP A 107 -7.71 -0.82 4.04
C TRP A 107 -9.18 -0.52 4.35
N THR A 108 -10.02 -0.50 3.32
CA THR A 108 -11.46 -0.19 3.45
C THR A 108 -12.28 -1.08 2.52
N GLY A 109 -13.59 -1.17 2.77
CA GLY A 109 -14.51 -1.95 1.94
C GLY A 109 -14.16 -3.44 1.88
N ILE A 110 -13.62 -3.98 2.97
CA ILE A 110 -13.21 -5.38 3.09
C ILE A 110 -14.46 -6.27 3.00
N GLY A 111 -14.53 -7.08 1.95
CA GLY A 111 -15.59 -8.05 1.71
C GLY A 111 -15.04 -9.36 1.16
N ALA A 112 -15.93 -10.32 0.89
CA ALA A 112 -15.54 -11.66 0.46
C ALA A 112 -14.76 -11.68 -0.88
N ASP A 113 -15.09 -10.77 -1.79
CA ASP A 113 -14.57 -10.70 -3.14
C ASP A 113 -13.91 -9.36 -3.50
N ARG A 114 -13.90 -8.39 -2.58
CA ARG A 114 -13.43 -7.02 -2.84
C ARG A 114 -12.74 -6.43 -1.63
N VAL A 115 -11.77 -5.55 -1.90
CA VAL A 115 -11.17 -4.67 -0.90
C VAL A 115 -10.51 -3.48 -1.59
N GLN A 116 -10.40 -2.35 -0.91
CA GLN A 116 -9.64 -1.21 -1.36
C GLN A 116 -8.47 -0.94 -0.41
N TRP A 117 -7.30 -0.67 -0.98
CA TRP A 117 -6.14 -0.13 -0.26
C TRP A 117 -5.80 1.26 -0.77
N GLU A 118 -5.52 2.20 0.13
CA GLU A 118 -5.10 3.56 -0.22
C GLU A 118 -3.78 3.91 0.46
N GLN A 119 -2.94 4.67 -0.25
CA GLN A 119 -1.78 5.36 0.32
C GLN A 119 -2.04 6.86 0.37
N ALA A 120 -1.72 7.47 1.50
CA ALA A 120 -1.67 8.92 1.65
C ALA A 120 -0.33 9.38 2.22
N TYR A 121 0.12 10.56 1.81
CA TYR A 121 1.30 11.23 2.35
C TYR A 121 0.90 12.46 3.14
N SER A 122 1.73 12.82 4.12
CA SER A 122 1.59 14.03 4.92
C SER A 122 2.94 14.71 5.09
N ALA A 123 2.96 16.02 4.82
CA ALA A 123 4.12 16.90 5.05
C ALA A 123 4.06 17.63 6.40
N ASP A 124 2.94 17.58 7.12
CA ASP A 124 2.67 18.33 8.35
C ASP A 124 2.57 17.42 9.58
N GLY A 125 3.31 16.31 9.58
CA GLY A 125 3.36 15.38 10.71
C GLY A 125 2.09 14.56 10.93
N GLY A 126 1.18 14.54 9.95
CA GLY A 126 -0.08 13.77 9.99
C GLY A 126 -1.33 14.59 10.27
N ALA A 127 -1.21 15.94 10.33
CA ALA A 127 -2.36 16.82 10.52
C ALA A 127 -3.29 16.84 9.28
N SER A 128 -2.72 16.75 8.08
CA SER A 128 -3.44 16.55 6.83
C SER A 128 -2.84 15.43 5.99
N TRP A 129 -3.64 14.85 5.09
CA TRP A 129 -3.26 13.68 4.29
C TRP A 129 -3.69 13.84 2.83
N GLU A 130 -2.75 13.69 1.90
CA GLU A 130 -3.01 13.64 0.46
C GLU A 130 -2.97 12.19 -0.02
N THR A 131 -4.15 11.61 -0.29
CA THR A 131 -4.25 10.30 -0.94
C THR A 131 -3.60 10.38 -2.32
N ASN A 132 -2.58 9.56 -2.55
CA ASN A 132 -1.75 9.58 -3.77
C ASN A 132 -1.64 8.23 -4.47
N TRP A 133 -2.25 7.19 -3.89
CA TRP A 133 -2.40 5.88 -4.50
C TRP A 133 -3.69 5.23 -4.03
N VAL A 134 -4.42 4.56 -4.92
CA VAL A 134 -5.54 3.69 -4.59
C VAL A 134 -5.44 2.40 -5.41
N SER A 135 -5.52 1.26 -4.73
CA SER A 135 -5.62 -0.08 -5.30
C SER A 135 -7.00 -0.66 -5.00
N ARG A 136 -7.76 -1.02 -6.03
CA ARG A 136 -9.03 -1.74 -5.90
C ARG A 136 -8.86 -3.19 -6.32
N TYR A 137 -9.10 -4.09 -5.38
CA TYR A 137 -8.99 -5.52 -5.54
C TYR A 137 -10.38 -6.09 -5.80
N ARG A 138 -10.44 -7.01 -6.77
CA ARG A 138 -11.54 -7.96 -6.91
C ARG A 138 -10.95 -9.34 -7.07
N ARG A 139 -11.49 -10.32 -6.35
CA ARG A 139 -11.14 -11.73 -6.48
C ARG A 139 -11.54 -12.20 -7.88
N VAL A 140 -10.64 -12.91 -8.52
CA VAL A 140 -10.89 -13.64 -9.77
C VAL A 140 -10.81 -15.12 -9.42
N GLY A 141 -11.81 -15.88 -9.87
CA GLY A 141 -11.90 -17.33 -9.69
C GLY A 141 -10.83 -18.09 -10.45
#